data_AF-A0A928HRV8-F1
#
_entry.id   AF-A0A928HRV8-F1
#
_cell.length_a   1.000
_cell.length_b   1.000
_cell.length_c   1.000
_cell.angle_alpha   90.00
_cell.angle_beta   90.00
_cell.angle_gamma   90.00
#
_symmetry.space_group_name_H-M   'P 1'
#
loop_
_entity.id
_entity.type
_entity.pdbx_description
1 polymer ?
#
loop_
_entity_poly.entity_id
_entity_poly.type
_entity_poly.pdbx_seq_one_letter_code
_entity_poly.pdbx_strand_id
1 'polypeptide(L)'
;MKYHHAIWQSICYIAQINNTTCSGLAKMCGLDATIFNPSKRKTVYGQPRWISTATLAKVLTTTNISPIQFAEIVQMFLDEK
;
A
#
# COMPACT_ATOMS: atom_id res chain seq x y z
N MET A 1 2.67 -3.70 -15.00
CA MET A 1 1.66 -4.60 -14.43
C MET A 1 0.65 -3.74 -13.66
N LYS A 2 -0.56 -3.54 -14.19
CA LYS A 2 -1.52 -2.52 -13.71
C LYS A 2 -1.89 -2.68 -12.22
N TYR A 3 -2.21 -3.91 -11.81
CA TYR A 3 -2.53 -4.25 -10.42
C TYR A 3 -1.42 -3.95 -9.41
N HIS A 4 -0.15 -4.14 -9.78
CA HIS A 4 0.97 -3.82 -8.89
C HIS A 4 0.99 -2.33 -8.58
N HIS A 5 0.85 -1.49 -9.61
CA HIS A 5 0.81 -0.04 -9.44
C HIS A 5 -0.41 0.39 -8.60
N ALA A 6 -1.59 -0.12 -8.95
CA ALA A 6 -2.84 0.20 -8.25
C ALA A 6 -2.73 -0.09 -6.75
N ILE A 7 -2.26 -1.27 -6.35
CA ILE A 7 -2.09 -1.62 -4.92
C ILE A 7 -1.16 -0.64 -4.20
N TRP A 8 -0.04 -0.27 -4.82
CA TRP A 8 0.88 0.70 -4.20
C TRP A 8 0.28 2.10 -4.09
N GLN A 9 -0.54 2.52 -5.07
CA GLN A 9 -1.28 3.77 -5.00
C GLN A 9 -2.35 3.72 -3.91
N SER A 10 -3.11 2.63 -3.81
CA SER A 10 -4.11 2.41 -2.76
C SER A 10 -3.51 2.54 -1.37
N ILE A 11 -2.31 2.01 -1.12
CA ILE A 11 -1.64 2.14 0.18
C ILE A 11 -1.28 3.61 0.46
N CYS A 12 -0.76 4.34 -0.52
CA CYS A 12 -0.41 5.74 -0.32
C CYS A 12 -1.66 6.63 -0.21
N TYR A 13 -2.74 6.32 -0.91
CA TYR A 13 -4.05 6.94 -0.72
C TYR A 13 -4.59 6.68 0.69
N ILE A 14 -4.47 5.45 1.19
CA ILE A 14 -4.83 5.09 2.57
C ILE A 14 -4.00 5.89 3.59
N ALA A 15 -2.72 6.16 3.31
CA ALA A 15 -1.93 7.04 4.15
C ALA A 15 -2.51 8.48 4.15
N GLN A 16 -2.85 9.00 2.97
CA GLN A 16 -3.42 10.34 2.80
C GLN A 16 -4.75 10.53 3.52
N ILE A 17 -5.70 9.59 3.41
CA ILE A 17 -6.98 9.67 4.13
C ILE A 17 -6.81 9.61 5.66
N ASN A 18 -5.72 9.00 6.14
CA ASN A 18 -5.37 8.97 7.56
C ASN A 18 -4.52 10.18 7.99
N ASN A 19 -4.37 11.21 7.14
CA ASN A 19 -3.53 12.39 7.40
C ASN A 19 -2.05 12.05 7.68
N THR A 20 -1.54 10.98 7.05
CA THR A 20 -0.15 10.50 7.21
C THR A 20 0.57 10.40 5.86
N THR A 21 1.90 10.36 5.91
CA THR A 21 2.71 9.99 4.73
C THR A 21 2.82 8.47 4.63
N CYS A 22 3.22 7.91 3.49
CA CYS A 22 3.40 6.45 3.39
C CYS A 22 4.43 5.95 4.42
N SER A 23 5.48 6.72 4.73
CA SER A 23 6.41 6.39 5.82
C SER A 23 5.80 6.54 7.21
N GLY A 24 4.92 7.51 7.42
CA GLY A 24 4.15 7.67 8.66
C GLY A 24 3.21 6.49 8.91
N LEU A 25 2.49 6.06 7.88
CA LEU A 25 1.64 4.87 7.91
C LEU A 25 2.47 3.62 8.25
N ALA A 26 3.64 3.44 7.64
CA ALA A 26 4.52 2.32 7.95
C ALA A 26 4.93 2.31 9.44
N LYS A 27 5.33 3.46 9.99
CA LYS A 27 5.63 3.59 11.43
C LYS A 27 4.42 3.27 12.30
N MET A 28 3.24 3.76 11.93
CA MET A 28 1.98 3.52 12.64
C MET A 28 1.63 2.01 12.68
N CYS A 29 1.97 1.28 11.62
CA CYS A 29 1.79 -0.17 11.53
C CYS A 29 2.90 -0.99 12.23
N GLY A 30 3.87 -0.34 12.90
CA GLY A 30 5.03 -1.01 13.49
C GLY A 30 5.97 -1.63 12.46
N LEU A 31 6.04 -1.04 11.25
CA LEU A 31 6.90 -1.48 10.16
C LEU A 31 8.07 -0.49 9.97
N ASP A 32 9.09 -0.94 9.24
CA ASP A 32 10.16 -0.06 8.81
C ASP A 32 9.61 1.09 7.93
N ALA A 33 10.02 2.32 8.24
CA ALA A 33 9.50 3.53 7.60
C ALA A 33 9.74 3.58 6.08
N THR A 34 10.67 2.79 5.55
CA THR A 34 11.03 2.75 4.13
C THR A 34 10.29 1.67 3.35
N ILE A 35 9.51 0.82 4.02
CA ILE A 35 8.92 -0.37 3.40
C ILE A 35 7.96 -0.06 2.24
N PHE A 36 7.32 1.12 2.27
CA PHE A 36 6.41 1.58 1.22
C PHE A 36 7.06 2.51 0.17
N ASN A 37 8.37 2.77 0.30
CA ASN A 37 9.09 3.68 -0.60
C ASN A 37 9.21 3.10 -2.03
N PRO A 38 9.17 3.95 -3.08
CA PRO A 38 9.29 3.49 -4.47
C PRO A 38 10.50 2.60 -4.76
N SER A 39 11.65 2.90 -4.13
CA SER A 39 12.88 2.11 -4.28
C SER A 39 12.76 0.66 -3.77
N LYS A 40 11.81 0.36 -2.88
CA LYS A 40 11.55 -0.99 -2.35
C LYS A 40 10.47 -1.75 -3.13
N ARG A 41 9.79 -1.12 -4.09
CA ARG A 41 8.70 -1.72 -4.89
C ARG A 41 9.20 -2.61 -6.04
N LYS A 42 10.50 -2.64 -6.29
CA LYS A 42 11.17 -3.50 -7.26
C LYS A 42 12.25 -4.32 -6.56
N THR A 43 12.48 -5.53 -7.03
CA THR A 43 13.61 -6.37 -6.62
C THR A 43 14.90 -5.90 -7.28
N VAL A 44 16.05 -6.42 -6.84
CA VAL A 44 17.37 -6.13 -7.43
C VAL A 44 17.40 -6.47 -8.93
N TYR A 45 16.64 -7.49 -9.35
CA TYR A 45 16.51 -7.92 -10.74
C TYR A 45 15.44 -7.13 -11.53
N GLY A 46 14.91 -6.04 -10.98
CA GLY A 46 13.91 -5.18 -11.64
C GLY A 46 12.48 -5.71 -11.62
N GLN A 47 12.24 -6.92 -11.11
CA GLN A 47 10.90 -7.51 -11.01
C GLN A 47 10.04 -6.77 -9.96
N PRO A 48 8.72 -6.63 -10.19
CA PRO A 48 7.82 -6.02 -9.22
C PRO A 48 7.82 -6.78 -7.91
N ARG A 49 8.08 -6.09 -6.81
CA ARG A 49 7.95 -6.64 -5.46
C ARG A 49 6.51 -6.44 -5.00
N TRP A 50 5.82 -7.53 -4.72
CA TRP A 50 4.49 -7.52 -4.14
C TRP A 50 4.56 -7.33 -2.63
N ILE A 51 3.57 -6.65 -2.08
CA ILE A 51 3.39 -6.59 -0.63
C ILE A 51 2.96 -7.97 -0.12
N SER A 52 3.42 -8.37 1.06
CA SER A 52 2.94 -9.60 1.68
C SER A 52 1.53 -9.39 2.25
N THR A 53 0.74 -10.47 2.31
CA THR A 53 -0.58 -10.49 2.94
C THR A 53 -0.50 -10.08 4.41
N ALA A 54 0.55 -10.48 5.12
CA ALA A 54 0.79 -10.11 6.52
C ALA A 54 0.97 -8.59 6.70
N THR A 55 1.75 -7.94 5.82
CA THR A 55 1.95 -6.49 5.87
C THR A 55 0.66 -5.75 5.50
N LEU A 56 -0.08 -6.24 4.50
CA LEU A 56 -1.38 -5.69 4.14
C LEU A 56 -2.37 -5.79 5.30
N ALA A 57 -2.47 -6.94 5.96
CA ALA A 57 -3.35 -7.14 7.11
C ALA A 57 -3.05 -6.13 8.23
N LYS A 58 -1.77 -5.87 8.53
CA LYS A 58 -1.39 -4.83 9.51
C LYS A 58 -1.92 -3.47 9.13
N VAL A 59 -1.70 -3.03 7.88
CA VAL A 59 -2.21 -1.74 7.38
C VAL A 59 -3.72 -1.66 7.59
N LEU A 60 -4.47 -2.65 7.12
CA LEU A 60 -5.92 -2.68 7.24
C LEU A 60 -6.41 -2.60 8.68
N THR A 61 -5.79 -3.36 9.59
CA THR A 61 -6.14 -3.33 11.02
C THR A 61 -5.80 -2.01 11.69
N THR A 62 -4.65 -1.41 11.35
CA THR A 62 -4.21 -0.13 11.95
C THR A 62 -5.04 1.04 11.45
N THR A 63 -5.47 1.03 10.19
CA THR A 63 -6.28 2.10 9.60
C THR A 63 -7.78 1.88 9.74
N ASN A 64 -8.20 0.77 10.38
CA ASN A 64 -9.60 0.35 10.49
C ASN A 64 -10.33 0.27 9.14
N ILE A 65 -9.63 -0.23 8.11
CA ILE A 65 -10.17 -0.40 6.76
C ILE A 65 -10.51 -1.87 6.55
N SER A 66 -11.73 -2.14 6.09
CA SER A 66 -12.13 -3.50 5.75
C SER A 66 -11.47 -3.97 4.44
N PRO A 67 -11.28 -5.29 4.25
CA PRO A 67 -10.77 -5.82 2.99
C PRO A 67 -11.60 -5.42 1.76
N ILE A 68 -12.91 -5.22 1.94
CA ILE A 68 -13.83 -4.80 0.87
C ILE A 68 -13.53 -3.35 0.46
N GLN A 69 -13.45 -2.42 1.42
CA GLN A 69 -13.07 -1.04 1.16
C GLN A 69 -11.69 -0.93 0.51
N PHE A 70 -10.74 -1.76 0.93
CA PHE A 70 -9.44 -1.82 0.28
C PHE A 70 -9.55 -2.25 -1.19
N ALA A 71 -10.36 -3.27 -1.49
CA ALA A 71 -10.59 -3.72 -2.86
C ALA A 71 -11.25 -2.63 -3.72
N GLU A 72 -12.19 -1.86 -3.17
CA GLU A 72 -12.82 -0.71 -3.84
C GLU A 72 -11.80 0.37 -4.18
N ILE A 73 -10.91 0.72 -3.24
CA ILE A 73 -9.83 1.69 -3.48
C ILE A 73 -8.87 1.17 -4.56
N VAL A 74 -8.53 -0.12 -4.56
CA VAL A 74 -7.70 -0.72 -5.61
C VAL A 74 -8.41 -0.64 -6.97
N GLN A 75 -9.70 -0.93 -7.01
CA GLN A 75 -10.50 -0.87 -8.23
C GLN A 75 -10.55 0.55 -8.80
N MET A 76 -10.69 1.57 -7.95
CA MET A 76 -10.63 2.99 -8.34
C MET A 76 -9.35 3.32 -9.13
N PHE A 77 -8.19 2.85 -8.67
CA PHE A 77 -6.90 3.06 -9.37
C PHE A 77 -6.66 2.15 -10.58
N LEU A 78 -7.48 1.11 -10.77
CA LEU A 78 -7.47 0.30 -11.98
C LEU A 78 -8.32 0.94 -13.10
N ASP A 79 -9.36 1.68 -12.70
CA ASP A 79 -10.30 2.34 -13.60
C ASP A 79 -9.81 3.73 -14.05
N GLU A 80 -8.94 4.38 -13.26
CA GLU A 80 -8.16 5.54 -13.71
C GLU A 80 -7.23 5.15 -14.87
N LYS A 81 -7.52 5.68 -16.07
CA LYS A 81 -6.76 5.45 -17.31
C LYS A 81 -5.46 6.25 -17.37
#